data_AF-A0A5N0UQ93-F1
#
_entry.id   AF-A0A5N0UQ93-F1
#
_cell.length_a   1.000
_cell.length_b   1.000
_cell.length_c   1.000
_cell.angle_alpha   90.00
_cell.angle_beta   90.00
_cell.angle_gamma   90.00
#
_symmetry.space_group_name_H-M   'P 1'
#
loop_
_entity.id
_entity.type
_entity.pdbx_description
1 polymer ?
#
loop_
_entity_poly.entity_id
_entity_poly.type
_entity_poly.pdbx_seq_one_letter_code
_entity_poly.pdbx_strand_id
1 'polypeptide(L)'
;MLVPGGVFVLTYLHAVGFLRLVFALGGRRARMHTKPELAGMLREAALEITGWASVFDLDPLLPLRVRRARPPNRRVPLVTAVIARRP
;
A
#
# COMPACT_ATOMS: atom_id res chain seq x y z
N MET A 1 -19.04 -12.61 -3.85
CA MET A 1 -19.52 -11.47 -4.67
C MET A 1 -19.91 -10.34 -3.73
N LEU A 2 -19.40 -9.12 -3.93
CA LEU A 2 -19.87 -7.95 -3.16
C LEU A 2 -21.24 -7.49 -3.69
N VAL A 3 -22.17 -7.21 -2.79
CA VAL A 3 -23.44 -6.53 -3.10
C VAL A 3 -23.21 -5.07 -3.53
N PRO A 4 -24.10 -4.46 -4.32
CA PRO A 4 -24.06 -3.02 -4.60
C PRO A 4 -24.01 -2.21 -3.29
N GLY A 5 -23.17 -1.18 -3.23
CA GLY A 5 -22.88 -0.41 -2.01
C GLY A 5 -21.96 -1.11 -0.99
N GLY A 6 -21.56 -2.35 -1.24
CA GLY A 6 -20.64 -3.10 -0.38
C GLY A 6 -19.26 -2.44 -0.29
N VAL A 7 -18.65 -2.51 0.91
CA VAL A 7 -17.31 -1.99 1.18
C VAL A 7 -16.28 -3.11 1.08
N PHE A 8 -15.24 -2.86 0.31
CA PHE A 8 -14.05 -3.70 0.19
C PHE A 8 -12.88 -3.00 0.87
N VAL A 9 -12.23 -3.70 1.81
CA VAL A 9 -11.02 -3.22 2.48
C VAL A 9 -9.89 -4.19 2.18
N LEU A 10 -8.81 -3.68 1.62
CA LEU A 10 -7.60 -4.46 1.33
C LEU A 10 -6.41 -3.84 2.02
N THR A 11 -5.79 -4.58 2.93
CA THR A 11 -4.51 -4.22 3.54
C THR A 11 -3.36 -4.76 2.70
N TYR A 12 -2.39 -3.90 2.41
CA TYR A 12 -1.36 -4.21 1.43
C TYR A 12 0.01 -3.67 1.82
N LEU A 13 1.03 -4.52 1.65
CA LEU A 13 2.44 -4.16 1.82
C LEU A 13 2.94 -3.42 0.58
N HIS A 14 3.28 -2.14 0.74
CA HIS A 14 3.76 -1.35 -0.39
C HIS A 14 5.14 -1.79 -0.86
N ALA A 15 5.30 -1.84 -2.19
CA ALA A 15 6.60 -1.77 -2.84
C ALA A 15 7.24 -0.39 -2.59
N VAL A 16 7.83 -0.18 -1.42
CA VAL A 16 8.81 0.88 -1.24
C VAL A 16 10.10 0.35 -1.85
N GLY A 17 10.58 0.96 -2.95
CA GLY A 17 11.55 0.40 -3.90
C GLY A 17 12.60 -0.57 -3.34
N PHE A 18 13.27 -0.24 -2.24
CA PHE A 18 14.30 -1.10 -1.63
C PHE A 18 13.79 -2.40 -1.00
N LEU A 19 12.54 -2.43 -0.49
CA LEU A 19 11.93 -3.64 0.09
C LEU A 19 11.55 -4.67 -0.96
N ARG A 20 11.28 -4.26 -2.22
CA ARG A 20 10.99 -5.23 -3.30
C ARG A 20 12.12 -6.25 -3.43
N LEU A 21 13.37 -5.81 -3.31
CA LEU A 21 14.54 -6.67 -3.41
C LEU A 21 14.61 -7.67 -2.24
N VAL A 22 14.32 -7.22 -1.02
CA VAL A 22 14.30 -8.06 0.18
C VAL A 22 13.24 -9.15 0.08
N PHE A 23 12.03 -8.81 -0.37
CA PHE A 23 10.95 -9.79 -0.55
C PHE A 23 11.17 -10.71 -1.76
N ALA A 24 11.83 -10.23 -2.82
CA ALA A 24 12.24 -11.07 -3.95
C ALA A 24 13.28 -12.12 -3.52
N LEU A 25 14.22 -11.75 -2.66
CA LEU A 25 15.23 -12.67 -2.10
C LEU A 25 14.62 -13.68 -1.11
N GLY A 26 13.56 -13.30 -0.39
CA GLY A 26 12.86 -14.17 0.56
C GLY A 26 12.00 -15.29 -0.06
N GLY A 27 12.02 -15.46 -1.39
CA GLY A 27 11.36 -16.58 -2.09
C GLY A 27 9.82 -16.60 -2.04
N ARG A 28 9.18 -15.69 -1.30
CA ARG A 28 7.73 -15.53 -1.32
C ARG A 28 7.34 -14.75 -2.57
N ARG A 29 6.50 -15.34 -3.43
CA ARG A 29 5.85 -14.69 -4.58
C ARG A 29 4.83 -13.63 -4.15
N ALA A 30 5.18 -12.76 -3.21
CA ALA A 30 4.40 -11.58 -2.88
C ALA A 30 4.61 -10.57 -4.02
N ARG A 31 3.73 -10.58 -5.03
CA ARG A 31 3.71 -9.51 -6.02
C ARG A 31 3.40 -8.22 -5.28
N MET A 32 4.37 -7.30 -5.28
CA MET A 32 4.25 -5.97 -4.71
C MET A 32 3.79 -4.97 -5.76
N HIS A 33 2.78 -4.18 -5.42
CA HIS A 33 2.07 -3.25 -6.27
C HIS A 33 2.24 -1.84 -5.74
N THR A 34 2.40 -0.91 -6.65
CA THR A 34 2.36 0.52 -6.33
C THR A 34 0.91 0.98 -6.13
N LYS A 35 0.68 2.12 -5.47
CA LYS A 35 -0.67 2.71 -5.36
C LYS A 35 -1.39 2.84 -6.72
N PRO A 36 -0.75 3.37 -7.79
CA PRO A 36 -1.41 3.48 -9.09
C PRO A 36 -1.73 2.13 -9.71
N GLU A 37 -0.87 1.11 -9.58
CA GLU A 37 -1.19 -0.25 -10.05
C GLU A 37 -2.41 -0.83 -9.34
N LEU A 38 -2.45 -0.71 -8.00
CA LEU A 38 -3.57 -1.21 -7.21
C LEU A 38 -4.87 -0.46 -7.55
N ALA A 39 -4.79 0.85 -7.79
CA ALA A 39 -5.92 1.65 -8.23
C ALA A 39 -6.44 1.23 -9.61
N GLY A 40 -5.54 0.88 -10.53
CA GLY A 40 -5.90 0.31 -11.83
C GLY A 40 -6.66 -1.00 -11.68
N MET A 41 -6.13 -1.93 -10.89
CA MET A 41 -6.76 -3.24 -10.64
C MET A 41 -8.15 -3.10 -10.00
N LEU A 42 -8.32 -2.18 -9.05
CA LEU A 42 -9.63 -1.96 -8.41
C LEU A 42 -10.65 -1.35 -9.38
N ARG A 43 -10.22 -0.43 -10.25
CA ARG A 43 -11.08 0.12 -11.31
C ARG A 43 -11.50 -0.94 -12.31
N GLU A 44 -10.57 -1.79 -12.76
CA GLU A 44 -10.88 -2.93 -13.65
C GLU A 44 -11.89 -3.89 -13.00
N ALA A 45 -11.88 -4.00 -11.67
CA ALA A 45 -12.84 -4.77 -10.89
C ALA A 45 -14.17 -4.04 -10.60
N ALA A 46 -14.41 -2.87 -11.21
CA ALA A 46 -15.58 -2.01 -10.96
C ALA A 46 -15.73 -1.58 -9.48
N LEU A 47 -14.60 -1.34 -8.80
CA LEU A 47 -14.56 -0.79 -7.44
C LEU A 47 -14.07 0.65 -7.47
N GLU A 48 -14.81 1.53 -6.81
CA GLU A 48 -14.44 2.93 -6.61
C GLU A 48 -13.66 3.10 -5.33
N ILE A 49 -12.46 3.67 -5.42
CA ILE A 49 -11.62 3.92 -4.24
C ILE A 49 -12.17 5.13 -3.48
N THR A 50 -12.58 4.92 -2.24
CA THR A 50 -13.07 5.98 -1.35
C THR A 50 -11.97 6.56 -0.46
N GLY A 51 -10.89 5.81 -0.23
CA GLY A 51 -9.78 6.32 0.59
C GLY A 51 -8.59 5.38 0.73
N TRP A 52 -7.50 5.95 1.23
CA TRP A 52 -6.26 5.24 1.58
C TRP A 52 -5.90 5.58 3.03
N ALA A 53 -5.55 4.57 3.82
CA ALA A 53 -5.10 4.76 5.20
C ALA A 53 -3.75 4.08 5.42
N SER A 54 -2.79 4.77 6.06
CA SER A 54 -1.58 4.12 6.55
C SER A 54 -1.92 3.25 7.75
N VAL A 55 -1.58 1.97 7.69
CA VAL A 55 -1.77 1.01 8.79
C VAL A 55 -0.45 0.83 9.55
N PHE A 56 0.68 0.94 8.85
CA PHE A 56 2.00 0.82 9.45
C PHE A 56 2.98 1.72 8.72
N ASP A 57 3.73 2.53 9.47
CA ASP A 57 4.74 3.44 8.92
C ASP A 57 6.11 2.75 8.87
N LEU A 58 6.87 3.04 7.81
CA LEU A 58 8.24 2.54 7.59
C LEU A 58 9.29 3.30 8.39
N ASP A 59 8.92 4.47 8.94
CA ASP A 59 9.85 5.34 9.66
C ASP A 59 10.70 4.63 10.73
N PRO A 60 10.19 3.71 11.58
CA PRO A 60 11.02 3.03 12.57
C PRO A 60 12.10 2.12 11.96
N LEU A 61 11.93 1.67 10.71
CA LEU A 61 12.83 0.75 10.02
C LEU A 61 13.82 1.45 9.09
N LEU A 62 13.68 2.77 8.90
CA LEU A 62 14.59 3.55 8.07
C LEU A 62 15.91 3.84 8.82
N PRO A 63 17.08 3.79 8.13
CA PRO A 63 18.34 4.20 8.73
C PRO A 63 18.26 5.63 9.27
N LEU A 64 18.82 5.89 10.45
CA LEU A 64 18.76 7.20 11.15
C LEU A 64 19.15 8.40 10.26
N ARG A 65 20.11 8.22 9.33
CA ARG A 65 20.52 9.25 8.36
C ARG A 65 19.38 9.64 7.40
N VAL A 66 18.60 8.65 6.95
CA VAL A 66 17.44 8.85 6.06
C VAL A 66 16.28 9.51 6.80
N ARG A 67 16.12 9.20 8.10
CA ARG A 67 15.10 9.84 8.96
C ARG A 67 15.38 11.32 9.17
N ARG A 68 16.64 11.69 9.45
CA ARG A 68 17.04 13.10 9.68
C ARG A 68 16.95 13.99 8.44
N ALA A 69 17.15 13.42 7.26
CA ALA A 69 17.05 14.16 6.00
C ALA A 69 15.61 14.46 5.57
N ARG A 70 14.59 13.98 6.31
CA ARG A 70 13.19 14.01 5.88
C ARG A 70 12.35 14.94 6.75
N PRO A 71 11.49 15.79 6.16
CA PRO A 71 10.57 16.62 6.92
C PRO A 71 9.54 15.74 7.66
N PRO A 72 9.13 16.11 8.88
CA PRO A 72 8.28 15.31 9.77
C PRO A 72 6.90 14.95 9.19
N ASN A 73 6.43 15.69 8.18
CA ASN A 73 5.16 15.44 7.49
C ASN A 73 5.22 14.41 6.34
N ARG A 74 6.39 13.80 6.05
CA ARG A 74 6.55 12.82 4.96
C ARG A 74 6.81 11.40 5.50
N ARG A 75 5.90 10.88 6.33
CA ARG A 75 5.95 9.46 6.71
C ARG A 75 5.71 8.58 5.49
N VAL A 76 6.53 7.56 5.32
CA VAL A 76 6.33 6.56 4.25
C VAL A 76 5.52 5.41 4.83
N PRO A 77 4.31 5.12 4.34
CA PRO A 77 3.56 3.96 4.79
C PRO A 77 4.19 2.68 4.24
N LEU A 78 4.48 1.73 5.14
CA LEU A 78 4.87 0.36 4.80
C LEU A 78 3.65 -0.49 4.43
N VAL A 79 2.58 -0.35 5.20
CA VAL A 79 1.30 -1.02 4.98
C VAL A 79 0.25 0.05 4.77
N THR A 80 -0.50 -0.06 3.69
CA THR A 80 -1.65 0.82 3.40
C THR A 80 -2.90 -0.03 3.26
N ALA A 81 -3.97 0.40 3.91
CA ALA A 81 -5.31 -0.09 3.61
C ALA A 81 -5.91 0.77 2.50
N VAL A 82 -6.43 0.12 1.46
CA VAL A 82 -7.32 0.76 0.48
C VAL A 82 -8.74 0.40 0.83
N ILE A 83 -9.59 1.42 0.85
CA ILE A 83 -11.03 1.28 1.04
C ILE A 83 -11.66 1.57 -0.31
N ALA A 84 -12.41 0.62 -0.83
CA ALA A 84 -13.14 0.75 -2.07
C ALA A 84 -14.61 0.35 -1.87
N ARG A 85 -15.49 0.88 -2.71
CA ARG A 85 -16.91 0.55 -2.73
C ARG A 85 -17.31 0.05 -4.09
N ARG A 86 -18.28 -0.86 -4.11
CA ARG A 86 -18.98 -1.19 -5.33
C ARG A 86 -20.11 -0.15 -5.52
N PRO A 87 -20.17 0.54 -6.67
CA PRO A 87 -21.30 1.42 -6.97
C PRO A 87 -22.62 0.65 -7.01
#